data_AF-A0A4R7D0M6-F1
#
_entry.id   AF-A0A4R7D0M6-F1
#
_cell.length_a   1.000
_cell.length_b   1.000
_cell.length_c   1.000
_cell.angle_alpha   90.00
_cell.angle_beta   90.00
_cell.angle_gamma   90.00
#
_symmetry.space_group_name_H-M   'P 1'
#
loop_
_entity.id
_entity.type
_entity.pdbx_description
1 polymer ?
#
loop_
_entity_poly.entity_id
_entity_poly.type
_entity_poly.pdbx_seq_one_letter_code
_entity_poly.pdbx_strand_id
1 'polypeptide(L)'
;MNSFFQQNGFSIENIEIQLRQINGQIEYNKAKYPLDVEANLFFDWCLKRFDIIIGLVRFNPRFGWSEIQKEMDRLFRLDNGLTGFQLNLDFVDTDKPKRALIERNFLKL
;
A
#
# COMPACT_ATOMS: atom_id res chain seq x y z
N MET A 1 -12.67 -7.80 2.98
CA MET A 1 -11.64 -7.10 3.78
C MET A 1 -11.58 -5.68 3.27
N ASN A 2 -12.01 -4.70 4.07
CA ASN A 2 -12.11 -3.30 3.62
C ASN A 2 -10.71 -2.69 3.54
N SER A 3 -10.40 -1.93 2.48
CA SER A 3 -9.12 -1.20 2.38
C SER A 3 -8.97 -0.17 3.50
N PHE A 4 -7.74 0.27 3.79
CA PHE A 4 -7.49 1.36 4.73
C PHE A 4 -8.42 2.57 4.50
N PHE A 5 -8.62 2.93 3.23
CA PHE A 5 -9.53 4.02 2.84
C PHE A 5 -10.99 3.70 3.18
N GLN A 6 -11.47 2.49 2.87
CA GLN A 6 -12.82 2.06 3.22
C GLN A 6 -13.05 1.98 4.74
N GLN A 7 -12.04 1.58 5.51
CA GLN A 7 -12.09 1.56 6.98
C GLN A 7 -12.22 2.97 7.59
N ASN A 8 -11.68 3.98 6.90
CA ASN A 8 -11.78 5.39 7.30
C ASN A 8 -12.95 6.12 6.61
N GLY A 9 -13.93 5.39 6.07
CA GLY A 9 -15.14 5.97 5.49
C GLY A 9 -15.00 6.51 4.06
N PHE A 10 -13.85 6.32 3.41
CA PHE A 10 -13.67 6.73 2.02
C PHE A 10 -14.07 5.61 1.05
N SER A 11 -14.94 5.92 0.10
CA SER A 11 -15.21 5.04 -1.03
C SER A 11 -14.06 5.13 -2.04
N ILE A 12 -13.41 3.98 -2.31
CA ILE A 12 -12.38 3.87 -3.35
C ILE A 12 -12.91 4.37 -4.69
N GLU A 13 -14.14 3.97 -5.05
CA GLU A 13 -14.79 4.37 -6.29
C GLU A 13 -14.95 5.89 -6.36
N ASN A 14 -15.35 6.53 -5.26
CA ASN A 14 -15.44 7.98 -5.21
C ASN A 14 -14.06 8.64 -5.39
N ILE A 15 -13.02 8.15 -4.72
CA ILE A 15 -11.65 8.68 -4.89
C ILE A 15 -11.22 8.55 -6.37
N GLU A 16 -11.47 7.42 -7.01
CA GLU A 16 -11.14 7.24 -8.42
C GLU A 16 -11.92 8.20 -9.34
N ILE A 17 -13.21 8.41 -9.07
CA ILE A 17 -14.04 9.34 -9.84
C ILE A 17 -13.49 10.76 -9.74
N GLN A 18 -13.18 11.22 -8.52
CA GLN A 18 -12.64 12.56 -8.28
C GLN A 18 -11.29 12.74 -8.99
N LEU A 19 -10.38 11.76 -8.90
CA LEU A 19 -9.09 11.82 -9.59
C LEU A 19 -9.24 11.84 -11.12
N ARG A 20 -10.18 11.07 -11.68
CA ARG A 20 -10.47 11.11 -13.13
C ARG A 20 -11.01 12.46 -13.57
N GLN A 21 -11.87 13.08 -12.78
CA GLN A 21 -12.39 14.42 -13.08
C GLN A 21 -11.26 15.47 -13.08
N ILE A 22 -10.36 15.42 -12.09
CA ILE A 22 -9.20 16.31 -12.03
C ILE A 22 -8.27 16.08 -13.22
N ASN A 23 -7.97 14.83 -13.58
CA ASN A 23 -7.16 14.50 -14.76
C ASN A 23 -7.79 15.07 -16.03
N GLY A 24 -9.11 14.89 -16.21
CA GLY A 24 -9.82 15.46 -17.36
C GLY A 24 -9.72 16.99 -17.42
N GLN A 25 -9.83 17.67 -16.28
CA GLN A 25 -9.68 19.13 -16.22
C GLN A 25 -8.25 19.59 -16.53
N ILE A 26 -7.24 18.84 -16.07
CA ILE A 26 -5.84 19.12 -16.37
C ILE A 26 -5.59 18.97 -17.87
N GLU A 27 -6.00 17.86 -18.47
CA GLU A 27 -5.82 17.64 -19.92
C GLU A 27 -6.54 18.70 -20.76
N TYR A 28 -7.74 19.13 -20.34
CA TYR A 28 -8.43 20.27 -20.95
C TYR A 28 -7.60 21.56 -20.86
N ASN A 29 -7.02 21.86 -19.70
CA ASN A 29 -6.20 23.06 -19.52
C ASN A 29 -4.90 23.01 -20.35
N LYS A 30 -4.25 21.86 -20.43
CA LYS A 30 -3.07 21.64 -21.30
C LYS A 30 -3.41 21.90 -22.76
N ALA A 31 -4.55 21.38 -23.23
CA ALA A 31 -5.03 21.60 -24.60
C ALA A 31 -5.40 23.07 -24.87
N LYS A 32 -5.97 23.77 -23.88
CA LYS A 32 -6.37 25.17 -23.99
C LYS A 32 -5.17 26.14 -23.95
N TYR A 33 -4.12 25.81 -23.22
CA TYR A 33 -2.95 26.66 -23.01
C TYR A 33 -1.64 25.90 -23.38
N PRO A 34 -1.44 25.51 -24.64
CA PRO A 34 -0.33 24.64 -25.04
C PRO A 34 1.05 25.33 -25.01
N LEU A 35 1.09 26.67 -25.03
CA LEU A 35 2.33 27.45 -25.04
C LEU A 35 2.83 27.79 -23.62
N ASP A 36 2.02 27.56 -22.59
CA ASP A 36 2.41 27.82 -21.21
C ASP A 36 3.23 26.67 -20.65
N VAL A 37 4.54 26.73 -20.86
CA VAL A 37 5.47 25.65 -20.48
C VAL A 37 5.47 25.41 -18.97
N GLU A 38 5.43 26.47 -18.16
CA GLU A 38 5.48 26.34 -16.70
C GLU A 38 4.20 25.68 -16.16
N ALA A 39 3.03 26.10 -16.64
CA ALA A 39 1.77 25.47 -16.27
C ALA A 39 1.74 23.99 -16.71
N ASN A 40 2.21 23.67 -17.91
CA ASN A 40 2.26 22.29 -18.41
C ASN A 40 3.19 21.39 -17.58
N LEU A 41 4.34 21.89 -17.15
CA LEU A 41 5.23 21.16 -16.24
C LEU A 41 4.59 20.90 -14.87
N PHE A 42 3.87 21.89 -14.34
CA PHE A 42 3.11 21.72 -13.11
C PHE A 42 1.99 20.69 -13.26
N PHE A 43 1.26 20.73 -14.38
CA PHE A 43 0.23 19.75 -14.69
C PHE A 43 0.79 18.32 -14.79
N ASP A 44 1.90 18.12 -15.48
CA ASP A 44 2.56 16.81 -15.54
C ASP A 44 3.05 16.33 -14.17
N TRP A 45 3.49 17.26 -13.32
CA TRP A 45 3.83 16.95 -11.93
C TRP A 45 2.60 16.45 -11.16
N CYS A 46 1.45 17.13 -11.28
CA CYS A 46 0.20 16.73 -10.63
C CYS A 46 -0.26 15.34 -11.09
N LEU A 47 -0.30 15.08 -12.41
CA LEU A 47 -0.74 13.81 -12.97
C LEU A 47 0.08 12.63 -12.41
N LYS A 48 1.41 12.77 -12.34
CA LYS A 48 2.30 11.75 -11.75
C LYS A 48 1.98 11.45 -10.28
N ARG A 49 1.52 12.44 -9.50
CA ARG A 49 1.19 12.22 -8.07
C ARG A 49 -0.18 11.55 -7.94
N PHE A 50 -1.12 11.88 -8.81
CA PHE A 50 -2.41 11.19 -8.85
C PHE A 50 -2.27 9.71 -9.20
N ASP A 51 -1.33 9.35 -10.10
CA ASP A 51 -1.02 7.95 -10.40
C ASP A 51 -0.46 7.18 -9.18
N ILE A 52 0.35 7.84 -8.35
CA ILE A 52 0.84 7.24 -7.10
C ILE A 52 -0.33 7.04 -6.13
N ILE A 53 -1.21 8.04 -5.98
CA ILE A 53 -2.37 7.96 -5.09
C ILE A 53 -3.31 6.84 -5.53
N ILE A 54 -3.63 6.73 -6.83
CA ILE A 54 -4.50 5.65 -7.31
C ILE A 54 -3.85 4.28 -7.11
N GLY A 55 -2.52 4.19 -7.28
CA GLY A 55 -1.74 3.01 -6.93
C GLY A 55 -1.93 2.63 -5.47
N LEU A 56 -1.78 3.57 -4.53
CA LEU A 56 -1.94 3.34 -3.09
C LEU A 56 -3.39 3.00 -2.69
N VAL A 57 -4.38 3.62 -3.33
CA VAL A 57 -5.80 3.37 -3.06
C VAL A 57 -6.20 1.96 -3.53
N ARG A 58 -5.68 1.52 -4.68
CA ARG A 58 -5.90 0.17 -5.21
C ARG A 58 -5.08 -0.89 -4.48
N PHE A 59 -3.90 -0.52 -3.99
CA PHE A 59 -3.02 -1.42 -3.27
C PHE A 59 -3.54 -1.58 -1.84
N ASN A 60 -4.38 -2.60 -1.64
CA ASN A 60 -4.80 -3.05 -0.33
C ASN A 60 -3.92 -4.24 0.09
N PRO A 61 -2.76 -4.02 0.74
CA PRO A 61 -1.93 -5.12 1.17
C PRO A 61 -2.69 -5.93 2.21
N ARG A 62 -3.01 -7.19 1.88
CA ARG A 62 -3.71 -8.12 2.79
C ARG A 62 -2.91 -8.42 4.07
N PHE A 63 -1.61 -8.12 4.05
CA PHE A 63 -0.68 -8.28 5.15
C PHE A 63 0.04 -6.97 5.40
N GLY A 64 0.21 -6.59 6.66
CA GLY A 64 1.09 -5.50 7.06
C GLY A 64 2.54 -5.87 6.82
N TRP A 65 3.00 -5.90 5.56
CA TRP A 65 4.36 -6.27 5.20
C TRP A 65 5.42 -5.45 5.94
N SER A 66 5.11 -4.19 6.24
CA SER A 66 5.96 -3.35 7.09
C SER A 66 6.11 -3.89 8.52
N GLU A 67 5.07 -4.49 9.09
CA GLU A 67 5.12 -5.09 10.42
C GLU A 67 5.91 -6.40 10.41
N ILE A 68 5.70 -7.23 9.39
CA ILE A 68 6.49 -8.44 9.16
C ILE A 68 7.97 -8.07 9.01
N GLN A 69 8.26 -7.05 8.19
CA GLN A 69 9.62 -6.55 7.98
C GLN A 69 10.24 -6.02 9.29
N LYS A 70 9.50 -5.24 10.09
CA LYS A 70 9.99 -4.75 11.39
C LYS A 70 10.37 -5.90 12.32
N GLU A 71 9.59 -6.97 12.34
CA GLU A 71 9.88 -8.13 13.17
C GLU A 71 11.09 -8.91 12.63
N MET A 72 11.23 -9.05 11.30
CA MET A 72 12.42 -9.63 10.67
C MET A 72 13.68 -8.82 11.02
N ASP A 73 13.62 -7.49 10.92
CA ASP A 73 14.72 -6.59 11.27
C ASP A 73 15.09 -6.70 12.76
N ARG A 74 14.09 -6.84 13.63
CA ARG A 74 14.31 -7.03 15.07
C ARG A 74 15.01 -8.35 15.36
N LEU A 75 14.58 -9.44 14.71
CA LEU A 75 15.18 -10.76 14.89
C LEU A 75 16.62 -10.80 14.37
N PHE A 76 16.88 -10.17 13.22
CA PHE A 76 18.24 -10.07 12.69
C PHE A 76 19.17 -9.28 13.63
N ARG A 77 18.69 -8.20 14.28
CA ARG A 77 19.48 -7.48 15.30
C ARG A 77 19.81 -8.31 16.54
N LEU A 78 18.97 -9.30 16.87
CA LEU A 78 19.19 -10.19 18.00
C LEU A 78 20.13 -11.34 17.64
N ASP A 79 20.06 -11.82 16.39
CA ASP A 79 20.91 -12.87 15.86
C ASP A 79 21.34 -12.53 14.42
N ASN A 80 22.59 -12.05 14.28
CA ASN A 80 23.18 -11.73 12.99
C ASN A 80 23.51 -12.99 12.15
N GLY A 81 23.43 -14.19 12.73
CA GLY A 81 23.64 -15.46 12.04
C GLY A 81 22.39 -15.98 11.32
N LEU A 82 21.26 -15.27 11.44
CA LEU A 82 19.98 -15.70 10.90
C LEU A 82 19.98 -15.63 9.37
N THR A 83 19.89 -16.80 8.71
CA THR A 83 20.06 -16.93 7.25
C THR A 83 18.76 -16.76 6.46
N GLY A 84 17.61 -16.71 7.13
CA GLY A 84 16.31 -16.55 6.48
C GLY A 84 15.13 -16.75 7.42
N PHE A 85 13.92 -16.57 6.86
CA PHE A 85 12.66 -16.66 7.60
C PHE A 85 11.68 -17.56 6.85
N GLN A 86 10.94 -18.40 7.58
CA GLN A 86 9.80 -19.14 7.06
C GLN A 86 8.51 -18.50 7.58
N LEU A 87 7.69 -17.98 6.67
CA LEU A 87 6.38 -17.41 7.00
C LEU A 87 5.29 -18.46 6.76
N ASN A 88 4.66 -18.94 7.83
CA ASN A 88 3.51 -19.86 7.73
C ASN A 88 2.22 -19.06 7.86
N LEU A 89 1.40 -19.08 6.81
CA LEU A 89 0.11 -18.39 6.76
C LEU A 89 -1.02 -19.41 6.75
N ASP A 90 -1.79 -19.46 7.83
CA ASP A 90 -2.99 -20.29 7.94
C ASP A 90 -4.21 -19.49 7.50
N PHE A 91 -4.85 -19.94 6.42
CA PHE A 91 -6.01 -19.29 5.80
C PHE A 91 -7.33 -20.06 6.06
N VAL A 92 -7.35 -21.04 6.97
CA VAL A 92 -8.54 -21.86 7.20
C VAL A 92 -9.58 -21.08 8.02
N ASP A 93 -10.78 -20.90 7.46
CA ASP A 93 -11.95 -20.42 8.20
C ASP A 93 -12.37 -21.50 9.21
N THR A 94 -12.10 -21.26 10.50
CA THR A 94 -12.51 -22.16 11.60
C THR A 94 -13.06 -21.34 12.77
N ASP A 95 -13.98 -21.94 13.55
CA ASP A 95 -14.55 -21.32 14.76
C ASP A 95 -13.49 -21.07 15.86
N LYS A 96 -12.35 -21.77 15.78
CA LYS A 96 -11.16 -21.56 16.62
C LYS A 96 -9.94 -21.40 15.72
N PRO A 97 -9.75 -20.23 15.10
CA PRO A 97 -8.64 -20.01 14.19
C PRO A 97 -7.33 -20.26 14.93
N LYS A 98 -6.49 -21.17 14.41
CA LYS A 98 -5.06 -21.23 14.75
C LYS A 98 -4.40 -20.00 14.14
N ARG A 99 -4.74 -18.82 14.67
CA ARG A 99 -4.03 -17.58 14.37
C ARG A 99 -2.57 -17.87 14.64
N ALA A 100 -1.68 -17.45 13.75
CA ALA A 100 -0.25 -17.55 13.96
C ALA A 100 0.10 -16.78 15.25
N LEU A 101 0.03 -17.46 16.39
CA LEU A 101 0.76 -17.10 17.57
C LEU A 101 2.20 -17.31 17.16
N ILE A 102 3.00 -16.25 17.18
CA ILE A 102 4.44 -16.37 17.00
C ILE A 102 4.94 -17.21 18.19
N GLU A 103 4.95 -18.52 18.02
CA GLU A 103 5.46 -19.46 19.00
C GLU A 103 6.97 -19.52 18.85
N ARG A 104 7.67 -18.90 19.80
CA ARG A 104 9.12 -19.00 19.91
C ARG A 104 9.48 -20.37 20.48
N ASN A 105 9.80 -21.32 19.62
CA ASN A 105 10.46 -22.54 20.06
C ASN A 105 11.94 -22.26 20.29
N PHE A 106 12.29 -22.00 21.55
CA PHE A 106 13.68 -22.04 22.01
C PHE A 106 14.12 -23.50 22.16
N LEU A 107 14.31 -24.21 21.06
CA LEU A 107 15.12 -25.43 21.11
C LEU A 107 16.58 -24.98 21.15
N LYS A 108 17.12 -24.95 22.38
CA LYS A 108 18.55 -24.82 22.64
C LYS A 108 19.28 -25.95 21.91
N LEU A 109 20.19 -25.59 21.00
CA LEU A 109 21.36 -26.38 20.66
C LEU A 109 22.57 -25.77 21.37
#